data_AF-A0A1G5CRA8-F1
#
_entry.id   AF-A0A1G5CRA8-F1
#
_cell.length_a   1.000
_cell.length_b   1.000
_cell.length_c   1.000
_cell.angle_alpha   90.00
_cell.angle_beta   90.00
_cell.angle_gamma   90.00
#
_symmetry.space_group_name_H-M   'P 1'
#
loop_
_entity.id
_entity.type
_entity.pdbx_description
1 polymer ?
#
loop_
_entity_poly.entity_id
_entity_poly.type
_entity_poly.pdbx_seq_one_letter_code
_entity_poly.pdbx_strand_id
1 'polypeptide(L)'
;MKKNTFLYIVIAVLVIALAGLGALNVRSLDKLASLQTKVNKLQKSVQEVSDSAAELSSKADQLDALYPDDPTVSSAAAAASSAEVQGPSAQEESTDTSAASDSSEASGSKDSSSSTQEEGTLSPSSGSTFTDNSDSSMDNLLNQVQSLLPTDNGTWSVYVCNLAKNTEGTINDQQMQAASLIKLYIMGAVYEDYDSLSSKYSKDQLDNALNSMITVSDNDAANTLVNYLGGGDDAAGMARVNKFCQDHGYTSTSMGRLLLADNSNGDNYTSAKDCGKFLKTIYQIDKGTATDNNDTLAGAEYMYRLLKMQTRKNKIPAQMPSEVKVANKTGELDHVENDAGIIYDTAKGIDLVVCFMSQDLNDTSAAQNTIAQDSRAIYGYYNE
;
A
#
# COMPACT_ATOMS: atom_id res chain seq x y z
N MET A 1 0.65 49.76 -41.66
CA MET A 1 1.59 48.90 -40.91
C MET A 1 0.93 47.81 -40.04
N LYS A 2 -0.39 47.81 -39.75
CA LYS A 2 -1.01 46.80 -38.84
C LYS A 2 -1.33 45.42 -39.45
N LYS A 3 -1.37 45.27 -40.79
CA LYS A 3 -1.74 44.00 -41.44
C LYS A 3 -0.65 42.92 -41.38
N ASN A 4 0.63 43.30 -41.30
CA ASN A 4 1.74 42.34 -41.30
C ASN A 4 1.95 41.71 -39.91
N THR A 5 1.73 42.45 -38.83
CA THR A 5 1.91 41.94 -37.46
C THR A 5 0.93 40.81 -37.13
N PHE A 6 -0.32 40.92 -37.55
CA PHE A 6 -1.32 39.86 -37.36
C PHE A 6 -0.96 38.58 -38.12
N LEU A 7 -0.47 38.71 -39.36
CA LEU A 7 -0.03 37.58 -40.18
C LEU A 7 1.17 36.85 -39.52
N TYR A 8 2.14 37.58 -38.97
CA TYR A 8 3.28 36.98 -38.27
C TYR A 8 2.87 36.24 -36.99
N ILE A 9 1.87 36.75 -36.25
CA ILE A 9 1.35 36.08 -35.06
C ILE A 9 0.65 34.76 -35.45
N VAL A 10 -0.17 34.77 -36.50
CA VAL A 10 -0.85 33.56 -36.98
C VAL A 10 0.15 32.50 -37.46
N ILE A 11 1.19 32.91 -38.18
CA ILE A 11 2.26 31.99 -38.62
C ILE A 11 3.01 31.41 -37.41
N ALA A 12 3.34 32.23 -36.40
CA ALA A 12 4.02 31.76 -35.20
C ALA A 12 3.19 30.72 -34.42
N VAL A 13 1.88 30.95 -34.27
CA VAL A 13 0.97 29.99 -33.62
C VAL A 13 0.87 28.68 -34.41
N LEU A 14 0.78 28.75 -35.74
CA LEU A 14 0.75 27.56 -36.60
C LEU A 14 2.04 26.74 -36.53
N VAL A 15 3.21 27.41 -36.45
CA VAL A 15 4.51 26.72 -36.30
C VAL A 15 4.61 26.03 -34.94
N ILE A 16 4.14 26.66 -33.86
CA ILE A 16 4.11 26.04 -32.53
C ILE A 16 3.14 24.85 -32.49
N ALA A 17 1.96 24.98 -33.12
CA ALA A 17 1.00 23.88 -33.22
C ALA A 17 1.54 22.69 -34.01
N LEU A 18 2.24 22.95 -35.13
CA LEU A 18 2.89 21.91 -35.94
C LEU A 18 4.06 21.24 -35.19
N ALA A 19 4.86 22.02 -34.44
CA ALA A 19 5.91 21.47 -33.59
C ALA A 19 5.33 20.62 -32.45
N GLY A 20 4.21 21.04 -31.86
CA GLY A 20 3.48 20.30 -30.84
C GLY A 20 2.91 18.97 -31.36
N LEU A 21 2.29 18.97 -32.56
CA LEU A 21 1.84 17.74 -33.22
C LEU A 21 3.01 16.82 -33.59
N GLY A 22 4.12 17.38 -34.06
CA GLY A 22 5.35 16.62 -34.34
C GLY A 22 5.91 15.94 -33.09
N ALA A 23 5.98 16.66 -31.96
CA ALA A 23 6.44 16.11 -30.68
C ALA A 23 5.50 15.04 -30.12
N LEU A 24 4.18 15.18 -30.31
CA LEU A 24 3.21 14.14 -29.93
C LEU A 24 3.40 12.86 -30.75
N ASN A 25 3.64 12.99 -32.06
CA ASN A 25 3.88 11.85 -32.94
C ASN A 25 5.21 11.14 -32.65
N VAL A 26 6.26 11.87 -32.29
CA VAL A 26 7.53 11.24 -31.88
C VAL A 26 7.36 10.49 -30.56
N ARG A 27 6.68 11.10 -29.57
CA ARG A 27 6.38 10.42 -28.29
C ARG A 27 5.49 9.19 -28.45
N SER A 28 4.55 9.18 -29.39
CA SER A 28 3.71 8.01 -29.66
C SER A 28 4.51 6.89 -30.36
N LEU A 29 5.44 7.23 -31.25
CA LEU A 29 6.37 6.27 -31.87
C LEU A 29 7.33 5.65 -30.85
N ASP A 30 7.90 6.44 -29.94
CA ASP A 30 8.75 5.93 -28.85
C ASP A 30 7.98 4.98 -27.93
N LYS A 31 6.72 5.29 -27.63
CA LYS A 31 5.81 4.39 -26.89
C LYS A 31 5.57 3.09 -27.65
N LEU A 32 5.35 3.14 -28.96
CA LEU A 32 5.13 1.95 -29.78
C LEU A 32 6.38 1.05 -29.81
N ALA A 33 7.57 1.64 -29.95
CA ALA A 33 8.84 0.91 -29.92
C ALA A 33 9.11 0.28 -28.54
N SER A 34 8.78 1.00 -27.46
CA SER A 34 8.86 0.50 -26.09
C SER A 34 7.90 -0.68 -25.86
N LEU A 35 6.65 -0.55 -26.31
CA LEU A 35 5.65 -1.62 -26.24
C LEU A 35 6.08 -2.85 -27.04
N GLN A 36 6.59 -2.67 -28.26
CA GLN A 36 7.11 -3.77 -29.07
C GLN A 36 8.27 -4.50 -28.39
N THR A 37 9.16 -3.75 -27.73
CA THR A 37 10.26 -4.34 -26.93
C THR A 37 9.73 -5.14 -25.73
N LYS A 38 8.71 -4.64 -25.04
CA LYS A 38 8.06 -5.35 -23.92
C LYS A 38 7.34 -6.61 -24.38
N VAL A 39 6.62 -6.56 -25.51
CA VAL A 39 5.95 -7.73 -26.11
C VAL A 39 6.97 -8.80 -26.49
N ASN A 40 8.09 -8.42 -27.12
CA ASN A 40 9.15 -9.37 -27.46
C ASN A 40 9.79 -10.02 -26.22
N LYS A 41 9.98 -9.26 -25.13
CA LYS A 41 10.45 -9.81 -23.85
C LYS A 41 9.45 -10.79 -23.25
N LEU A 42 8.16 -10.44 -23.27
CA LEU A 42 7.10 -11.32 -22.77
C LEU A 42 7.03 -12.62 -23.57
N GLN A 43 7.10 -12.54 -24.90
CA GLN A 43 7.11 -13.72 -25.78
C GLN A 43 8.31 -14.63 -25.47
N LYS A 44 9.48 -14.05 -25.19
CA LYS A 44 10.66 -14.82 -24.79
C LYS A 44 10.45 -15.51 -23.44
N SER A 45 9.89 -14.81 -22.45
CA SER A 45 9.59 -15.42 -21.15
C SER A 45 8.54 -16.52 -21.24
N VAL A 46 7.50 -16.35 -22.09
CA VAL A 46 6.51 -17.40 -22.35
C VAL A 46 7.15 -18.63 -22.98
N GLN A 47 8.09 -18.45 -23.93
CA GLN A 47 8.83 -19.55 -24.53
C GLN A 47 9.70 -20.29 -23.50
N GLU A 48 10.43 -19.57 -22.65
CA GLU A 48 11.27 -20.16 -21.60
C GLU A 48 10.44 -20.96 -20.58
N VAL A 49 9.24 -20.48 -20.24
CA VAL A 49 8.29 -21.23 -19.38
C VAL A 49 7.77 -22.47 -20.09
N SER A 50 7.41 -22.37 -21.37
CA SER A 50 6.96 -23.50 -22.18
C SER A 50 8.03 -24.59 -22.28
N ASP A 51 9.28 -24.21 -22.52
CA ASP A 51 10.40 -25.14 -22.64
C ASP A 51 10.68 -25.83 -21.29
N SER A 52 10.61 -25.08 -20.18
CA SER A 52 10.75 -25.61 -18.83
C SER A 52 9.63 -26.58 -18.46
N ALA A 53 8.39 -26.29 -18.87
CA ALA A 53 7.24 -27.17 -18.66
C ALA A 53 7.39 -28.49 -19.46
N ALA A 54 7.86 -28.41 -20.71
CA ALA A 54 8.14 -29.60 -21.52
C ALA A 54 9.25 -30.46 -20.91
N GLU A 55 10.31 -29.84 -20.36
CA GLU A 55 11.39 -30.56 -19.67
C GLU A 55 10.88 -31.26 -18.40
N LEU A 56 10.05 -30.56 -17.60
CA LEU A 56 9.43 -31.13 -16.41
C LEU A 56 8.49 -32.30 -16.74
N SER A 57 7.68 -32.17 -17.80
CA SER A 57 6.83 -33.26 -18.29
C SER A 57 7.66 -34.48 -18.68
N SER A 58 8.77 -34.27 -19.41
CA SER A 58 9.65 -35.38 -19.80
C SER A 58 10.32 -36.05 -18.59
N LYS A 59 10.68 -35.29 -17.56
CA LYS A 59 11.22 -35.85 -16.31
C LYS A 59 10.16 -36.62 -15.52
N ALA A 60 8.91 -36.16 -15.52
CA ALA A 60 7.80 -36.89 -14.90
C ALA A 60 7.57 -38.24 -15.60
N ASP A 61 7.57 -38.27 -16.94
CA ASP A 61 7.43 -39.52 -17.72
C ASP A 61 8.60 -40.49 -17.47
N GLN A 62 9.83 -39.98 -17.34
CA GLN A 62 11.00 -40.80 -17.01
C GLN A 62 10.94 -41.37 -15.59
N LEU A 63 10.38 -40.61 -14.64
CA LEU A 63 10.22 -41.04 -13.25
C LEU A 63 9.16 -42.14 -13.13
N ASP A 64 8.05 -42.04 -13.88
CA ASP A 64 6.98 -43.05 -13.93
C ASP A 64 7.49 -44.38 -14.50
N ALA A 65 8.37 -44.33 -15.51
CA ALA A 65 9.00 -45.52 -16.10
C ALA A 65 9.98 -46.25 -15.15
N LEU A 66 10.53 -45.57 -14.15
CA LEU A 66 11.46 -46.14 -13.16
C LEU A 66 10.76 -46.79 -11.96
N TYR A 67 9.49 -46.43 -11.70
CA TYR A 67 8.70 -46.92 -10.56
C TYR A 67 7.26 -47.30 -10.99
N PRO A 68 7.09 -48.29 -11.89
CA PRO A 68 5.80 -48.60 -12.51
C PRO A 68 4.71 -49.12 -11.54
N ASP A 69 5.08 -49.48 -10.31
CA ASP A 69 4.18 -50.07 -9.30
C ASP A 69 3.96 -49.16 -8.06
N ASP A 70 4.39 -47.88 -8.09
CA ASP A 70 4.16 -46.93 -6.99
C ASP A 70 2.96 -46.00 -7.26
N PRO A 71 1.81 -46.16 -6.57
CA PRO A 71 0.59 -45.40 -6.82
C PRO A 71 0.69 -43.91 -6.45
N THR A 72 1.77 -43.48 -5.79
CA THR A 72 1.98 -42.06 -5.47
C THR A 72 2.52 -41.25 -6.65
N VAL A 73 3.23 -41.89 -7.59
CA VAL A 73 3.89 -41.23 -8.73
C VAL A 73 2.92 -40.94 -9.89
N SER A 74 1.96 -41.84 -10.12
CA SER A 74 0.92 -41.70 -11.16
C SER A 74 0.05 -40.43 -11.00
N SER A 75 -0.04 -39.88 -9.78
CA SER A 75 -0.83 -38.67 -9.48
C SER A 75 -0.17 -37.35 -9.94
N ALA A 76 1.15 -37.32 -10.13
CA ALA A 76 1.88 -36.10 -10.49
C ALA A 76 1.81 -35.77 -12.01
N ALA A 77 1.80 -36.80 -12.87
CA ALA A 77 1.71 -36.61 -14.32
C ALA A 77 0.30 -36.15 -14.78
N ALA A 78 -0.76 -36.64 -14.13
CA ALA A 78 -2.14 -36.24 -14.43
C ALA A 78 -2.41 -34.75 -14.13
N ALA A 79 -1.80 -34.21 -13.07
CA ALA A 79 -1.97 -32.80 -12.67
C ALA A 79 -1.27 -31.81 -13.63
N ALA A 80 -0.20 -32.23 -14.32
CA ALA A 80 0.53 -31.37 -15.27
C ALA A 80 -0.19 -31.23 -16.63
N SER A 81 -1.00 -32.20 -17.05
CA SER A 81 -1.70 -32.17 -18.35
C SER A 81 -2.96 -31.29 -18.37
N SER A 82 -3.45 -30.84 -17.22
CA SER A 82 -4.72 -30.08 -17.10
C SER A 82 -4.57 -28.56 -17.28
N ALA A 83 -3.37 -28.08 -17.61
CA ALA A 83 -3.07 -26.66 -17.79
C ALA A 83 -2.83 -26.30 -19.28
N GLU A 84 -3.74 -26.70 -20.18
CA GLU A 84 -3.80 -26.12 -21.53
C GLU A 84 -4.61 -24.81 -21.51
N VAL A 85 -3.95 -23.71 -21.89
CA VAL A 85 -4.54 -22.38 -22.01
C VAL A 85 -5.44 -22.32 -23.26
N GLN A 86 -6.76 -22.38 -23.07
CA GLN A 86 -7.73 -22.03 -24.12
C GLN A 86 -7.85 -20.50 -24.24
N GLY A 87 -7.52 -19.95 -25.41
CA GLY A 87 -7.77 -18.56 -25.78
C GLY A 87 -9.26 -18.27 -26.06
N PRO A 88 -9.67 -16.98 -26.09
CA PRO A 88 -11.07 -16.61 -26.06
C PRO A 88 -11.74 -16.79 -27.42
N SER A 89 -12.83 -17.55 -27.46
CA SER A 89 -13.77 -17.57 -28.60
C SER A 89 -15.05 -16.82 -28.21
N ALA A 90 -15.46 -15.91 -29.08
CA ALA A 90 -16.67 -15.11 -28.98
C ALA A 90 -17.86 -15.80 -29.63
N GLN A 91 -19.00 -15.86 -28.95
CA GLN A 91 -20.36 -15.97 -29.51
C GLN A 91 -21.29 -15.27 -28.49
N GLU A 92 -21.80 -14.07 -28.79
CA GLU A 92 -23.10 -13.83 -29.44
C GLU A 92 -24.20 -14.80 -29.00
N GLU A 93 -25.09 -14.35 -28.12
CA GLU A 93 -26.51 -14.63 -28.33
C GLU A 93 -27.41 -13.53 -27.77
N SER A 94 -28.48 -13.36 -28.52
CA SER A 94 -29.45 -12.29 -28.68
C SER A 94 -30.40 -12.05 -27.52
N THR A 95 -30.75 -10.78 -27.41
CA THR A 95 -31.97 -10.22 -26.81
C THR A 95 -33.23 -10.85 -27.39
N ASP A 96 -34.20 -11.19 -26.53
CA ASP A 96 -35.55 -10.70 -26.75
C ASP A 96 -36.37 -10.56 -25.46
N THR A 97 -37.36 -9.70 -25.58
CA THR A 97 -38.04 -8.89 -24.58
C THR A 97 -39.47 -9.35 -24.33
N SER A 98 -39.98 -9.17 -23.11
CA SER A 98 -41.32 -8.64 -22.78
C SER A 98 -41.59 -8.85 -21.27
N ALA A 99 -41.65 -7.81 -20.43
CA ALA A 99 -42.80 -6.90 -20.22
C ALA A 99 -44.03 -7.66 -19.68
N ALA A 100 -44.75 -7.25 -18.62
CA ALA A 100 -44.78 -6.07 -17.77
C ALA A 100 -45.74 -6.37 -16.59
N SER A 101 -46.07 -5.32 -15.83
CA SER A 101 -47.08 -5.15 -14.77
C SER A 101 -46.61 -5.54 -13.36
N ASP A 102 -46.56 -4.70 -12.32
CA ASP A 102 -47.01 -3.35 -11.92
C ASP A 102 -47.76 -3.48 -10.59
N SER A 103 -47.34 -2.62 -9.65
CA SER A 103 -47.97 -2.14 -8.42
C SER A 103 -48.81 -3.07 -7.53
N SER A 104 -48.48 -3.09 -6.23
CA SER A 104 -49.34 -2.43 -5.24
C SER A 104 -48.71 -2.44 -3.83
N GLU A 105 -48.77 -1.28 -3.20
CA GLU A 105 -48.51 -1.00 -1.79
C GLU A 105 -49.39 -1.83 -0.83
N ALA A 106 -48.89 -2.10 0.39
CA ALA A 106 -49.57 -1.74 1.65
C ALA A 106 -48.79 -2.21 2.88
N SER A 107 -48.60 -1.26 3.79
CA SER A 107 -48.18 -1.39 5.19
C SER A 107 -49.23 -2.12 6.03
N GLY A 108 -48.84 -2.86 7.07
CA GLY A 108 -49.82 -3.47 7.98
C GLY A 108 -49.28 -4.43 9.05
N SER A 109 -48.69 -3.86 10.08
CA SER A 109 -48.30 -4.40 11.39
C SER A 109 -49.17 -5.51 12.04
N LYS A 110 -48.49 -6.31 12.88
CA LYS A 110 -48.87 -6.84 14.23
C LYS A 110 -49.53 -8.24 14.37
N ASP A 111 -48.69 -9.15 14.89
CA ASP A 111 -48.74 -9.74 16.25
C ASP A 111 -49.22 -11.19 16.46
N SER A 112 -48.40 -11.91 17.24
CA SER A 112 -48.69 -13.00 18.18
C SER A 112 -48.83 -14.47 17.74
N SER A 113 -47.76 -15.23 18.04
CA SER A 113 -47.68 -16.27 19.10
C SER A 113 -47.53 -17.76 18.72
N SER A 114 -46.67 -18.42 19.54
CA SER A 114 -46.45 -19.87 19.73
C SER A 114 -45.66 -20.60 18.63
N SER A 115 -44.69 -21.49 18.88
CA SER A 115 -44.17 -22.11 20.11
C SER A 115 -42.93 -22.98 19.76
N THR A 116 -41.93 -22.97 20.65
CA THR A 116 -41.00 -24.07 21.06
C THR A 116 -39.99 -24.75 20.11
N GLN A 117 -38.81 -24.97 20.73
CA GLN A 117 -37.72 -25.95 20.48
C GLN A 117 -36.75 -25.63 19.32
N GLU A 118 -35.44 -25.88 19.39
CA GLU A 118 -34.42 -26.04 20.44
C GLU A 118 -33.07 -26.04 19.66
N GLU A 119 -31.97 -25.72 20.35
CA GLU A 119 -30.55 -25.89 19.94
C GLU A 119 -29.94 -25.03 18.82
N GLY A 120 -28.70 -24.58 19.07
CA GLY A 120 -27.75 -24.16 18.04
C GLY A 120 -27.06 -22.82 18.29
N THR A 121 -26.22 -22.74 19.32
CA THR A 121 -25.25 -21.64 19.48
C THR A 121 -24.23 -21.68 18.34
N LEU A 122 -24.18 -20.65 17.49
CA LEU A 122 -23.01 -20.35 16.68
C LEU A 122 -22.79 -18.83 16.65
N SER A 123 -21.79 -18.40 17.42
CA SER A 123 -21.16 -17.09 17.29
C SER A 123 -20.61 -16.91 15.87
N PRO A 124 -20.67 -15.70 15.28
CA PRO A 124 -20.04 -15.45 13.99
C PRO A 124 -18.51 -15.46 14.17
N SER A 125 -17.84 -16.40 13.49
CA SER A 125 -16.38 -16.41 13.41
C SER A 125 -15.89 -15.20 12.63
N SER A 126 -14.84 -14.60 13.15
CA SER A 126 -14.03 -13.51 12.61
C SER A 126 -13.85 -13.59 11.10
N GLY A 127 -14.33 -12.57 10.40
CA GLY A 127 -14.09 -12.39 8.97
C GLY A 127 -12.64 -12.01 8.73
N SER A 128 -11.83 -12.97 8.26
CA SER A 128 -10.57 -12.65 7.61
C SER A 128 -10.88 -12.32 6.16
N THR A 129 -10.91 -11.04 5.82
CA THR A 129 -10.98 -10.60 4.42
C THR A 129 -9.60 -10.77 3.80
N PHE A 130 -9.33 -11.96 3.27
CA PHE A 130 -8.15 -12.19 2.44
C PHE A 130 -8.36 -11.48 1.10
N THR A 131 -7.47 -10.53 0.80
CA THR A 131 -7.42 -9.88 -0.51
C THR A 131 -6.76 -10.84 -1.50
N ASP A 132 -7.26 -10.85 -2.74
CA ASP A 132 -6.88 -11.77 -3.82
C ASP A 132 -5.38 -11.64 -4.15
N ASN A 133 -4.55 -12.42 -3.46
CA ASN A 133 -3.10 -12.43 -3.60
C ASN A 133 -2.72 -13.70 -4.35
N SER A 134 -2.34 -13.56 -5.61
CA SER A 134 -1.84 -14.67 -6.43
C SER A 134 -0.51 -15.30 -5.94
N ASP A 135 0.02 -14.88 -4.78
CA ASP A 135 1.24 -15.39 -4.17
C ASP A 135 0.95 -16.11 -2.85
N SER A 136 0.83 -17.45 -2.90
CA SER A 136 0.66 -18.31 -1.72
C SER A 136 1.76 -18.11 -0.66
N SER A 137 2.89 -17.50 -1.01
CA SER A 137 3.93 -17.13 -0.06
C SER A 137 3.49 -16.03 0.91
N MET A 138 2.71 -15.03 0.45
CA MET A 138 2.26 -13.93 1.31
C MET A 138 1.24 -14.43 2.33
N ASP A 139 0.25 -15.23 1.92
CA ASP A 139 -0.75 -15.76 2.85
C ASP A 139 -0.13 -16.65 3.94
N ASN A 140 0.86 -17.47 3.57
CA ASN A 140 1.62 -18.27 4.52
C ASN A 140 2.36 -17.40 5.54
N LEU A 141 3.00 -16.32 5.08
CA LEU A 141 3.66 -15.37 5.96
C LEU A 141 2.66 -14.70 6.92
N LEU A 142 1.54 -14.19 6.41
CA LEU A 142 0.55 -13.50 7.23
C LEU A 142 -0.08 -14.44 8.26
N ASN A 143 -0.32 -15.70 7.92
CA ASN A 143 -0.77 -16.70 8.89
C ASN A 143 0.27 -16.97 9.99
N GLN A 144 1.57 -17.02 9.64
CA GLN A 144 2.63 -17.13 10.62
C GLN A 144 2.67 -15.92 11.55
N VAL A 145 2.67 -14.70 11.01
CA VAL A 145 2.68 -13.45 11.79
C VAL A 145 1.43 -13.38 12.69
N GLN A 146 0.24 -13.69 12.17
CA GLN A 146 -0.99 -13.70 12.95
C GLN A 146 -0.91 -14.64 14.17
N SER A 147 -0.20 -15.78 14.05
CA SER A 147 -0.01 -16.72 15.16
C SER A 147 1.00 -16.24 16.22
N LEU A 148 1.87 -15.28 15.87
CA LEU A 148 2.84 -14.67 16.77
C LEU A 148 2.27 -13.47 17.54
N LEU A 149 1.27 -12.79 16.97
CA LEU A 149 0.62 -11.65 17.62
C LEU A 149 -0.06 -12.07 18.94
N PRO A 150 0.15 -11.32 20.04
CA PRO A 150 -0.44 -11.65 21.32
C PRO A 150 -1.96 -11.43 21.29
N THR A 151 -2.71 -12.36 21.84
CA THR A 151 -4.17 -12.30 21.92
C THR A 151 -4.67 -11.68 23.23
N ASP A 152 -3.80 -11.52 24.23
CA ASP A 152 -4.08 -10.99 25.57
C ASP A 152 -3.47 -9.60 25.82
N ASN A 153 -2.80 -9.01 24.83
CA ASN A 153 -2.20 -7.67 24.93
C ASN A 153 -2.62 -6.76 23.77
N GLY A 154 -3.86 -6.26 23.84
CA GLY A 154 -4.42 -5.28 22.92
C GLY A 154 -4.86 -5.84 21.57
N THR A 155 -5.32 -4.92 20.72
CA THR A 155 -5.75 -5.21 19.34
C THR A 155 -4.63 -4.83 18.38
N TRP A 156 -4.34 -5.70 17.41
CA TRP A 156 -3.24 -5.54 16.47
C TRP A 156 -3.72 -5.44 15.03
N SER A 157 -3.03 -4.62 14.23
CA SER A 157 -3.14 -4.57 12.77
C SER A 157 -1.74 -4.54 12.16
N VAL A 158 -1.53 -5.31 11.10
CA VAL A 158 -0.22 -5.43 10.44
C VAL A 158 -0.38 -5.30 8.93
N TYR A 159 0.54 -4.59 8.30
CA TYR A 159 0.71 -4.58 6.84
C TYR A 159 2.12 -5.06 6.50
N VAL A 160 2.22 -5.89 5.46
CA VAL A 160 3.49 -6.35 4.90
C VAL A 160 3.47 -6.19 3.39
N CYS A 161 4.55 -5.66 2.81
CA CYS A 161 4.78 -5.65 1.37
C CYS A 161 6.18 -6.15 1.04
N ASN A 162 6.24 -7.12 0.13
CA ASN A 162 7.45 -7.51 -0.59
C ASN A 162 7.64 -6.56 -1.79
N LEU A 163 8.61 -5.65 -1.70
CA LEU A 163 8.83 -4.63 -2.72
C LEU A 163 9.41 -5.18 -4.02
N ALA A 164 10.07 -6.35 -3.99
CA ALA A 164 10.65 -6.96 -5.19
C ALA A 164 9.57 -7.56 -6.11
N LYS A 165 8.54 -8.18 -5.51
CA LYS A 165 7.39 -8.75 -6.25
C LYS A 165 6.19 -7.80 -6.33
N ASN A 166 6.21 -6.72 -5.56
CA ASN A 166 5.06 -5.84 -5.36
C ASN A 166 3.82 -6.57 -4.79
N THR A 167 4.04 -7.64 -4.02
CA THR A 167 2.97 -8.36 -3.30
C THR A 167 2.82 -7.79 -1.91
N GLU A 168 1.59 -7.63 -1.44
CA GLU A 168 1.28 -7.02 -0.15
C GLU A 168 0.08 -7.70 0.49
N GLY A 169 -0.05 -7.57 1.81
CA GLY A 169 -1.24 -8.02 2.50
C GLY A 169 -1.30 -7.49 3.92
N THR A 170 -2.44 -7.73 4.56
CA THR A 170 -2.78 -7.14 5.85
C THR A 170 -3.37 -8.16 6.79
N ILE A 171 -3.09 -7.98 8.08
CA ILE A 171 -3.75 -8.67 9.18
C ILE A 171 -4.65 -7.65 9.88
N ASN A 172 -5.94 -7.96 9.97
CA ASN A 172 -6.91 -7.17 10.73
C ASN A 172 -6.84 -5.66 10.41
N ASP A 173 -6.87 -5.29 9.13
CA ASP A 173 -6.82 -3.89 8.71
C ASP A 173 -8.08 -3.16 9.17
N GLN A 174 -7.88 -2.14 9.98
CA GLN A 174 -8.95 -1.30 10.50
C GLN A 174 -8.38 0.07 10.86
N GLN A 175 -9.26 1.05 11.01
CA GLN A 175 -8.89 2.35 11.53
C GLN A 175 -8.50 2.24 13.00
N MET A 176 -7.31 2.74 13.35
CA MET A 176 -6.72 2.71 14.69
C MET A 176 -6.11 4.07 15.05
N GLN A 177 -5.85 4.31 16.33
CA GLN A 177 -5.20 5.54 16.78
C GLN A 177 -3.83 5.69 16.11
N ALA A 178 -3.63 6.76 15.34
CA ALA A 178 -2.41 6.98 14.59
C ALA A 178 -1.22 7.30 15.47
N ALA A 179 -1.46 7.92 16.63
CA ALA A 179 -0.42 8.53 17.44
C ALA A 179 0.47 9.43 16.55
N SER A 180 1.79 9.28 16.62
CA SER A 180 2.71 10.04 15.76
C SER A 180 2.84 9.53 14.31
N LEU A 181 2.14 8.46 13.89
CA LEU A 181 2.10 8.06 12.47
C LEU A 181 1.38 9.10 11.60
N ILE A 182 0.49 9.93 12.18
CA ILE A 182 -0.16 11.03 11.45
C ILE A 182 0.85 12.00 10.80
N LYS A 183 2.06 12.09 11.36
CA LYS A 183 3.16 12.94 10.85
C LYS A 183 3.66 12.50 9.47
N LEU A 184 3.42 11.25 9.06
CA LEU A 184 3.68 10.81 7.68
C LEU A 184 2.85 11.64 6.69
N TYR A 185 1.58 11.84 6.98
CA TYR A 185 0.65 12.55 6.11
C TYR A 185 0.80 14.08 6.22
N ILE A 186 1.19 14.60 7.39
CA ILE A 186 1.62 16.01 7.51
C ILE A 186 2.83 16.25 6.60
N MET A 187 3.85 15.38 6.65
CA MET A 187 5.02 15.47 5.78
C MET A 187 4.64 15.41 4.30
N GLY A 188 3.77 14.48 3.91
CA GLY A 188 3.28 14.37 2.54
C GLY A 188 2.60 15.66 2.05
N ALA A 189 1.67 16.20 2.84
CA ALA A 189 0.98 17.45 2.53
C ALA A 189 1.94 18.65 2.43
N VAL A 190 2.94 18.74 3.32
CA VAL A 190 3.96 19.81 3.26
C VAL A 190 4.79 19.71 2.00
N TYR A 191 5.20 18.51 1.57
CA TYR A 191 5.98 18.37 0.34
C TYR A 191 5.14 18.64 -0.93
N GLU A 192 3.84 18.36 -0.90
CA GLU A 192 2.92 18.72 -1.98
C GLU A 192 2.80 20.25 -2.15
N ASP A 193 2.81 21.00 -1.05
CA ASP A 193 2.70 22.46 -1.05
C ASP A 193 4.04 23.20 -0.89
N TYR A 194 5.18 22.49 -0.95
CA TYR A 194 6.48 22.98 -0.48
C TYR A 194 6.92 24.29 -1.14
N ASP A 195 6.75 24.43 -2.46
CA ASP A 195 7.15 25.65 -3.17
C ASP A 195 6.37 26.89 -2.70
N SER A 196 5.06 26.71 -2.47
CA SER A 196 4.20 27.77 -1.97
C SER A 196 4.52 28.12 -0.51
N LEU A 197 4.71 27.10 0.33
CA LEU A 197 5.06 27.27 1.74
C LEU A 197 6.43 27.90 1.90
N SER A 198 7.43 27.46 1.12
CA SER A 198 8.80 27.96 1.23
C SER A 198 8.95 29.41 0.77
N SER A 199 8.03 29.88 -0.08
CA SER A 199 7.93 31.28 -0.46
C SER A 199 7.40 32.17 0.68
N LYS A 200 6.60 31.61 1.60
CA LYS A 200 5.99 32.33 2.73
C LYS A 200 6.78 32.19 4.03
N TYR A 201 7.33 31.01 4.31
CA TYR A 201 7.95 30.65 5.58
C TYR A 201 9.44 30.29 5.46
N SER A 202 10.08 30.51 4.31
CA SER A 202 11.47 30.09 3.99
C SER A 202 11.70 28.58 3.96
N LYS A 203 12.70 28.14 3.20
CA LYS A 203 13.10 26.73 3.10
C LYS A 203 13.67 26.21 4.42
N ASP A 204 14.54 26.98 5.08
CA ASP A 204 15.21 26.56 6.31
C ASP A 204 14.21 26.27 7.44
N GLN A 205 13.15 27.07 7.60
CA GLN A 205 12.15 26.81 8.63
C GLN A 205 11.36 25.53 8.34
N LEU A 206 10.99 25.29 7.08
CA LEU A 206 10.29 24.06 6.68
C LEU A 206 11.18 22.84 6.86
N ASP A 207 12.42 22.87 6.38
CA ASP A 207 13.34 21.75 6.45
C ASP A 207 13.70 21.39 7.90
N ASN A 208 13.90 22.40 8.76
CA ASN A 208 14.15 22.18 10.18
C ASN A 208 12.93 21.57 10.88
N ALA A 209 11.71 22.06 10.60
CA ALA A 209 10.50 21.51 11.19
C ALA A 209 10.22 20.08 10.68
N LEU A 210 10.38 19.81 9.38
CA LEU A 210 10.27 18.48 8.79
C LEU A 210 11.28 17.51 9.39
N ASN A 211 12.53 17.96 9.57
CA ASN A 211 13.57 17.16 10.20
C ASN A 211 13.17 16.78 11.63
N SER A 212 12.88 17.76 12.49
CA SER A 212 12.50 17.49 13.89
C SER A 212 11.24 16.63 14.00
N MET A 213 10.22 16.91 13.18
CA MET A 213 8.97 16.15 13.17
C MET A 213 9.19 14.67 12.82
N ILE A 214 10.07 14.37 11.86
CA ILE A 214 10.26 12.99 11.41
C ILE A 214 11.35 12.29 12.22
N THR A 215 12.52 12.89 12.44
CA THR A 215 13.70 12.18 12.98
C THR A 215 13.66 11.95 14.48
N VAL A 216 12.99 12.82 15.23
CA VAL A 216 12.82 12.73 16.69
C VAL A 216 11.36 12.74 17.14
N SER A 217 10.42 12.78 16.18
CA SER A 217 8.97 12.81 16.41
C SER A 217 8.47 14.05 17.16
N ASP A 218 9.07 15.22 16.90
CA ASP A 218 8.70 16.47 17.58
C ASP A 218 7.23 16.87 17.29
N ASN A 219 6.46 17.15 18.35
CA ASN A 219 5.04 17.52 18.25
C ASN A 219 4.84 18.99 17.91
N ASP A 220 5.70 19.88 18.40
CA ASP A 220 5.59 21.33 18.17
C ASP A 220 5.97 21.66 16.72
N ALA A 221 6.96 20.96 16.17
CA ALA A 221 7.31 21.02 14.75
C ALA A 221 6.15 20.53 13.87
N ALA A 222 5.46 19.45 14.26
CA ALA A 222 4.29 18.96 13.55
C ALA A 222 3.15 19.98 13.55
N ASN A 223 2.82 20.54 14.72
CA ASN A 223 1.78 21.56 14.85
C ASN A 223 2.15 22.84 14.08
N THR A 224 3.43 23.22 14.07
CA THR A 224 3.93 24.35 13.26
C THR A 224 3.71 24.13 11.77
N LEU A 225 4.03 22.94 11.26
CA LEU A 225 3.83 22.60 9.84
C LEU A 225 2.35 22.58 9.46
N VAL A 226 1.49 22.09 10.35
CA VAL A 226 0.02 22.14 10.16
C VAL A 226 -0.46 23.59 10.12
N ASN A 227 0.00 24.43 11.04
CA ASN A 227 -0.32 25.86 11.03
C ASN A 227 0.11 26.54 9.71
N TYR A 228 1.29 26.18 9.19
CA TYR A 228 1.79 26.70 7.92
C TYR A 228 0.94 26.26 6.72
N LEU A 229 0.53 24.98 6.68
CA LEU A 229 -0.41 24.46 5.68
C LEU A 229 -1.74 25.24 5.67
N GLY A 230 -2.22 25.64 6.86
CA GLY A 230 -3.42 26.45 7.02
C GLY A 230 -3.20 27.96 6.88
N GLY A 231 -1.98 28.40 6.58
CA GLY A 231 -1.65 29.81 6.44
C GLY A 231 -1.75 30.63 7.73
N GLY A 232 -1.72 29.97 8.90
CA GLY A 232 -1.94 30.56 10.23
C GLY A 232 -3.16 30.03 10.97
N ASP A 233 -4.03 29.26 10.28
CA ASP A 233 -5.24 28.65 10.84
C ASP A 233 -5.07 27.12 10.96
N ASP A 234 -5.05 26.61 12.19
CA ASP A 234 -4.83 25.20 12.45
C ASP A 234 -5.95 24.30 11.92
N ALA A 235 -7.21 24.76 11.91
CA ALA A 235 -8.32 23.99 11.36
C ALA A 235 -8.21 23.86 9.85
N ALA A 236 -7.82 24.94 9.16
CA ALA A 236 -7.52 24.91 7.73
C ALA A 236 -6.32 24.00 7.42
N GLY A 237 -5.30 24.00 8.29
CA GLY A 237 -4.13 23.13 8.20
C GLY A 237 -4.50 21.64 8.30
N MET A 238 -5.28 21.27 9.32
CA MET A 238 -5.77 19.89 9.47
C MET A 238 -6.66 19.48 8.29
N ALA A 239 -7.53 20.38 7.81
CA ALA A 239 -8.34 20.14 6.62
C ALA A 239 -7.46 19.89 5.38
N ARG A 240 -6.34 20.58 5.23
CA ARG A 240 -5.38 20.37 4.14
C ARG A 240 -4.69 19.00 4.22
N VAL A 241 -4.31 18.55 5.42
CA VAL A 241 -3.77 17.20 5.65
C VAL A 241 -4.82 16.14 5.32
N ASN A 242 -6.07 16.31 5.78
CA ASN A 242 -7.16 15.39 5.45
C ASN A 242 -7.47 15.35 3.95
N LYS A 243 -7.38 16.49 3.26
CA LYS A 243 -7.51 16.56 1.81
C LYS A 243 -6.38 15.80 1.11
N PHE A 244 -5.14 15.95 1.56
CA PHE A 244 -4.03 15.14 1.08
C PHE A 244 -4.34 13.64 1.23
N CYS A 245 -4.83 13.20 2.40
CA CYS A 245 -5.22 11.81 2.60
C CYS A 245 -6.29 11.33 1.61
N GLN A 246 -7.33 12.13 1.37
CA GLN A 246 -8.39 11.79 0.43
C GLN A 246 -7.89 11.72 -1.02
N ASP A 247 -7.09 12.70 -1.44
CA ASP A 247 -6.59 12.81 -2.82
C ASP A 247 -5.65 11.63 -3.18
N HIS A 248 -4.91 11.09 -2.20
CA HIS A 248 -3.99 9.96 -2.38
C HIS A 248 -4.59 8.59 -1.97
N GLY A 249 -5.88 8.58 -1.61
CA GLY A 249 -6.61 7.34 -1.28
C GLY A 249 -6.23 6.70 0.05
N TYR A 250 -5.74 7.47 1.02
CA TYR A 250 -5.55 7.05 2.42
C TYR A 250 -6.89 7.16 3.17
N THR A 251 -7.83 6.30 2.80
CA THR A 251 -9.25 6.44 3.18
C THR A 251 -9.54 6.16 4.66
N SER A 252 -8.63 5.49 5.36
CA SER A 252 -8.73 5.19 6.79
C SER A 252 -7.99 6.21 7.65
N THR A 253 -7.43 7.26 7.04
CA THR A 253 -6.59 8.26 7.71
C THR A 253 -7.29 9.59 7.87
N SER A 254 -7.26 10.12 9.10
CA SER A 254 -7.81 11.43 9.43
C SER A 254 -7.04 12.10 10.58
N MET A 255 -6.80 13.39 10.42
CA MET A 255 -6.32 14.29 11.47
C MET A 255 -7.52 15.01 12.08
N GLY A 256 -7.91 14.61 13.29
CA GLY A 256 -9.03 15.19 14.05
C GLY A 256 -8.59 16.27 15.05
N ARG A 257 -7.30 16.32 15.41
CA ARG A 257 -6.75 17.29 16.36
C ARG A 257 -5.26 17.56 16.12
N LEU A 258 -4.80 18.70 16.62
CA LEU A 258 -3.36 18.96 16.77
C LEU A 258 -2.72 17.97 17.76
N LEU A 259 -1.41 17.76 17.61
CA LEU A 259 -0.64 16.89 18.49
C LEU A 259 -0.68 17.46 19.92
N LEU A 260 -0.95 16.58 20.89
CA LEU A 260 -1.13 16.90 22.32
C LEU A 260 -2.35 17.78 22.67
N ALA A 261 -3.18 18.18 21.71
CA ALA A 261 -4.44 18.86 22.00
C ALA A 261 -5.46 17.90 22.62
N ASP A 262 -6.48 18.45 23.28
CA ASP A 262 -7.61 17.67 23.79
C ASP A 262 -8.28 16.85 22.67
N ASN A 263 -8.70 15.63 22.99
CA ASN A 263 -9.28 14.68 22.04
C ASN A 263 -10.78 14.44 22.26
N SER A 264 -11.46 15.27 23.06
CA SER A 264 -12.90 15.12 23.34
C SER A 264 -13.78 15.24 22.08
N ASN A 265 -13.28 15.92 21.04
CA ASN A 265 -13.97 16.13 19.77
C ASN A 265 -13.39 15.26 18.62
N GLY A 266 -12.52 14.30 18.94
CA GLY A 266 -11.88 13.43 17.96
C GLY A 266 -10.37 13.29 18.16
N ASP A 267 -9.83 12.15 17.74
CA ASP A 267 -8.38 11.87 17.74
C ASP A 267 -7.84 11.80 16.30
N ASN A 268 -6.55 11.52 16.16
CA ASN A 268 -5.91 11.24 14.88
C ASN A 268 -5.93 9.73 14.61
N TYR A 269 -6.39 9.34 13.44
CA TYR A 269 -6.57 7.95 13.03
C TYR A 269 -5.88 7.63 11.70
N THR A 270 -5.50 6.37 11.52
CA THR A 270 -4.95 5.82 10.28
C THR A 270 -5.14 4.30 10.28
N SER A 271 -4.65 3.58 9.28
CA SER A 271 -4.57 2.12 9.31
C SER A 271 -3.18 1.63 8.91
N ALA A 272 -2.89 0.36 9.21
CA ALA A 272 -1.63 -0.26 8.82
C ALA A 272 -1.48 -0.27 7.29
N LYS A 273 -2.58 -0.50 6.57
CA LYS A 273 -2.62 -0.42 5.11
C LYS A 273 -2.29 0.95 4.55
N ASP A 274 -2.88 2.03 5.09
CA ASP A 274 -2.61 3.39 4.60
C ASP A 274 -1.14 3.77 4.83
N CYS A 275 -0.59 3.46 6.02
CA CYS A 275 0.81 3.71 6.34
C CYS A 275 1.75 2.90 5.44
N GLY A 276 1.41 1.62 5.23
CA GLY A 276 2.12 0.72 4.33
C GLY A 276 2.14 1.22 2.89
N LYS A 277 0.97 1.61 2.36
CA LYS A 277 0.82 2.21 1.03
C LYS A 277 1.70 3.45 0.90
N PHE A 278 1.63 4.39 1.86
CA PHE A 278 2.42 5.62 1.83
C PHE A 278 3.94 5.34 1.74
N LEU A 279 4.45 4.44 2.58
CA LEU A 279 5.88 4.08 2.58
C LEU A 279 6.30 3.31 1.33
N LYS A 280 5.44 2.41 0.82
CA LYS A 280 5.65 1.69 -0.44
C LYS A 280 5.76 2.67 -1.61
N THR A 281 4.85 3.64 -1.72
CA THR A 281 4.87 4.66 -2.77
C THR A 281 6.15 5.49 -2.70
N ILE A 282 6.56 5.93 -1.49
CA ILE A 282 7.83 6.65 -1.30
C ILE A 282 9.01 5.83 -1.84
N TYR A 283 9.11 4.57 -1.44
CA TYR A 283 10.22 3.70 -1.85
C TYR A 283 10.25 3.48 -3.36
N GLN A 284 9.09 3.19 -3.97
CA GLN A 284 8.99 2.93 -5.40
C GLN A 284 9.34 4.15 -6.24
N ILE A 285 8.98 5.36 -5.80
CA ILE A 285 9.37 6.60 -6.47
C ILE A 285 10.89 6.82 -6.34
N ASP A 286 11.46 6.69 -5.13
CA ASP A 286 12.90 6.86 -4.91
C ASP A 286 13.75 5.90 -5.76
N LYS A 287 13.28 4.64 -5.91
CA LYS A 287 13.96 3.63 -6.73
C LYS A 287 13.63 3.69 -8.22
N GLY A 288 12.67 4.52 -8.63
CA GLY A 288 12.18 4.56 -10.02
C GLY A 288 11.49 3.26 -10.46
N THR A 289 10.90 2.51 -9.51
CA THR A 289 10.19 1.25 -9.76
C THR A 289 8.67 1.38 -9.71
N ALA A 290 8.15 2.60 -9.52
CA ALA A 290 6.70 2.86 -9.56
C ALA A 290 6.11 2.40 -10.92
N THR A 291 5.15 1.48 -10.86
CA THR A 291 4.48 0.92 -12.06
C THR A 291 3.18 1.64 -12.39
N ASP A 292 2.54 2.23 -11.38
CA ASP A 292 1.32 3.03 -11.55
C ASP A 292 1.66 4.52 -11.55
N ASN A 293 1.54 5.15 -12.72
CA ASN A 293 1.82 6.57 -12.89
C ASN A 293 0.78 7.50 -12.23
N ASN A 294 -0.18 6.94 -11.49
CA ASN A 294 -1.26 7.70 -10.84
C ASN A 294 -0.94 8.05 -9.38
N ASP A 295 -0.12 7.25 -8.68
CA ASP A 295 0.27 7.53 -7.29
C ASP A 295 1.58 8.35 -7.30
N THR A 296 1.45 9.67 -7.30
CA THR A 296 2.60 10.59 -7.25
C THR A 296 2.71 11.25 -5.89
N LEU A 297 3.84 11.08 -5.19
CA LEU A 297 4.16 11.83 -3.97
C LEU A 297 5.27 12.84 -4.26
N ALA A 298 4.92 14.13 -4.29
CA ALA A 298 5.90 15.19 -4.40
C ALA A 298 6.92 15.08 -3.25
N GLY A 299 8.21 15.19 -3.55
CA GLY A 299 9.28 15.15 -2.55
C GLY A 299 9.57 13.77 -1.94
N ALA A 300 9.13 12.66 -2.55
CA ALA A 300 9.35 11.30 -2.03
C ALA A 300 10.82 10.99 -1.66
N GLU A 301 11.79 11.41 -2.49
CA GLU A 301 13.23 11.25 -2.21
C GLU A 301 13.65 11.93 -0.88
N TYR A 302 13.09 13.10 -0.58
CA TYR A 302 13.36 13.83 0.66
C TYR A 302 12.66 13.20 1.85
N MET A 303 11.41 12.74 1.67
CA MET A 303 10.67 12.00 2.69
C MET A 303 11.43 10.73 3.09
N TYR A 304 11.94 9.97 2.12
CA TYR A 304 12.72 8.77 2.40
C TYR A 304 14.00 9.09 3.16
N ARG A 305 14.71 10.15 2.78
CA ARG A 305 15.91 10.61 3.50
C ARG A 305 15.61 10.97 4.96
N LEU A 306 14.49 11.63 5.25
CA LEU A 306 14.07 11.95 6.61
C LEU A 306 13.76 10.68 7.42
N LEU A 307 13.02 9.73 6.85
CA LEU A 307 12.70 8.45 7.50
C LEU A 307 13.97 7.64 7.83
N LYS A 308 14.99 7.68 6.96
CA LYS A 308 16.30 7.04 7.21
C LYS A 308 17.07 7.65 8.38
N MET A 309 16.76 8.88 8.76
CA MET A 309 17.39 9.59 9.88
C MET A 309 16.61 9.44 11.20
N GLN A 310 15.57 8.60 11.24
CA GLN A 310 14.84 8.29 12.47
C GLN A 310 15.80 7.81 13.58
N THR A 311 15.63 8.38 14.76
CA THR A 311 16.45 8.07 15.94
C THR A 311 15.78 7.07 16.88
N ARG A 312 14.44 6.98 16.85
CA ARG A 312 13.67 6.00 17.63
C ARG A 312 13.69 4.63 16.94
N LYS A 313 14.49 3.72 17.49
CA LYS A 313 14.84 2.43 16.88
C LYS A 313 14.50 1.20 17.74
N ASN A 314 13.68 1.37 18.77
CA ASN A 314 13.34 0.33 19.77
C ASN A 314 12.21 -0.63 19.34
N LYS A 315 11.77 -0.59 18.07
CA LYS A 315 10.66 -1.40 17.52
C LYS A 315 11.12 -2.18 16.28
N ILE A 316 10.62 -1.87 15.07
CA ILE A 316 11.01 -2.57 13.82
C ILE A 316 12.54 -2.64 13.67
N PRO A 317 13.32 -1.56 13.93
CA PRO A 317 14.76 -1.62 13.75
C PRO A 317 15.50 -2.43 14.82
N ALA A 318 14.88 -2.76 15.96
CA ALA A 318 15.61 -3.17 17.17
C ALA A 318 16.29 -4.55 17.05
N GLN A 319 15.73 -5.46 16.26
CA GLN A 319 16.23 -6.82 16.08
C GLN A 319 16.71 -7.12 14.66
N MET A 320 16.82 -6.09 13.81
CA MET A 320 17.35 -6.25 12.46
C MET A 320 18.84 -6.58 12.49
N PRO A 321 19.35 -7.39 11.53
CA PRO A 321 20.79 -7.59 11.35
C PRO A 321 21.54 -6.26 11.15
N SER A 322 22.82 -6.21 11.53
CA SER A 322 23.62 -4.97 11.55
C SER A 322 23.77 -4.30 10.18
N GLU A 323 23.74 -5.08 9.10
CA GLU A 323 23.89 -4.61 7.72
C GLU A 323 22.56 -4.10 7.14
N VAL A 324 21.44 -4.54 7.73
CA VAL A 324 20.08 -4.19 7.31
C VAL A 324 19.71 -2.85 7.92
N LYS A 325 19.08 -2.00 7.10
CA LYS A 325 18.67 -0.67 7.54
C LYS A 325 17.17 -0.56 7.52
N VAL A 326 16.66 0.33 8.38
CA VAL A 326 15.24 0.65 8.46
C VAL A 326 15.07 2.16 8.38
N ALA A 327 14.18 2.60 7.50
CA ALA A 327 13.68 3.97 7.44
C ALA A 327 12.27 3.97 8.03
N ASN A 328 12.07 4.54 9.22
CA ASN A 328 10.81 4.35 9.96
C ASN A 328 10.22 5.63 10.57
N LYS A 329 8.94 5.50 10.93
CA LYS A 329 8.22 6.45 11.77
C LYS A 329 7.49 5.67 12.86
N THR A 330 7.76 6.02 14.11
CA THR A 330 7.07 5.45 15.26
C THR A 330 5.83 6.26 15.67
N GLY A 331 4.93 5.64 16.42
CA GLY A 331 3.82 6.29 17.10
C GLY A 331 3.59 5.68 18.48
N GLU A 332 3.41 6.53 19.49
CA GLU A 332 3.20 6.10 20.89
C GLU A 332 2.10 6.95 21.55
N LEU A 333 1.21 6.31 22.31
CA LEU A 333 0.33 6.89 23.34
C LEU A 333 0.31 5.92 24.54
N ASP A 334 -0.43 6.25 25.60
CA ASP A 334 -0.47 5.46 26.85
C ASP A 334 -0.79 3.96 26.64
N HIS A 335 -1.67 3.64 25.68
CA HIS A 335 -2.10 2.28 25.36
C HIS A 335 -1.92 1.93 23.87
N VAL A 336 -1.01 2.63 23.18
CA VAL A 336 -0.79 2.49 21.73
C VAL A 336 0.70 2.42 21.44
N GLU A 337 1.09 1.39 20.69
CA GLU A 337 2.45 1.24 20.16
C GLU A 337 2.38 0.93 18.66
N ASN A 338 2.88 1.86 17.86
CA ASN A 338 2.90 1.76 16.40
C ASN A 338 4.32 1.96 15.86
N ASP A 339 4.62 1.36 14.72
CA ASP A 339 5.80 1.64 13.90
C ASP A 339 5.54 1.28 12.45
N ALA A 340 5.97 2.13 11.53
CA ALA A 340 5.91 1.89 10.09
C ALA A 340 7.30 2.06 9.50
N GLY A 341 7.80 1.05 8.80
CA GLY A 341 9.19 1.00 8.36
C GLY A 341 9.39 0.41 6.97
N ILE A 342 10.35 0.98 6.24
CA ILE A 342 10.93 0.40 5.03
C ILE A 342 12.23 -0.30 5.45
N ILE A 343 12.29 -1.61 5.29
CA ILE A 343 13.47 -2.45 5.55
C ILE A 343 14.23 -2.62 4.23
N TYR A 344 15.47 -2.16 4.18
CA TYR A 344 16.27 -2.07 2.95
C TYR A 344 17.73 -2.46 3.15
N ASP A 345 18.47 -2.57 2.04
CA ASP A 345 19.81 -3.16 1.99
C ASP A 345 19.80 -4.59 2.54
N THR A 346 18.76 -5.35 2.16
CA THR A 346 18.48 -6.69 2.66
C THR A 346 19.38 -7.77 2.04
N ALA A 347 19.64 -8.87 2.76
CA ALA A 347 20.63 -9.87 2.38
C ALA A 347 20.36 -10.56 1.03
N LYS A 348 19.10 -10.80 0.66
CA LYS A 348 18.71 -11.38 -0.63
C LYS A 348 18.22 -10.31 -1.63
N GLY A 349 18.32 -9.02 -1.29
CA GLY A 349 17.79 -7.92 -2.10
C GLY A 349 16.26 -7.85 -2.15
N ILE A 350 15.57 -8.49 -1.20
CA ILE A 350 14.12 -8.42 -1.05
C ILE A 350 13.80 -7.40 0.04
N ASP A 351 13.75 -6.14 -0.35
CA ASP A 351 13.36 -5.04 0.52
C ASP A 351 11.86 -5.10 0.84
N LEU A 352 11.49 -4.63 2.04
CA LEU A 352 10.15 -4.80 2.60
C LEU A 352 9.58 -3.48 3.09
N VAL A 353 8.26 -3.33 3.05
CA VAL A 353 7.53 -2.37 3.89
C VAL A 353 6.74 -3.14 4.92
N VAL A 354 6.86 -2.74 6.18
CA VAL A 354 6.11 -3.33 7.28
C VAL A 354 5.51 -2.22 8.14
N CYS A 355 4.25 -2.36 8.54
CA CYS A 355 3.63 -1.49 9.51
C CYS A 355 2.93 -2.33 10.58
N PHE A 356 3.20 -2.01 11.83
CA PHE A 356 2.47 -2.52 12.99
C PHE A 356 1.71 -1.37 13.64
N MET A 357 0.45 -1.61 13.91
CA MET A 357 -0.37 -0.76 14.76
C MET A 357 -0.98 -1.60 15.87
N SER A 358 -1.01 -1.04 17.08
CA SER A 358 -1.66 -1.67 18.22
C SER A 358 -2.35 -0.63 19.09
N GLN A 359 -3.49 -1.00 19.67
CA GLN A 359 -4.20 -0.18 20.64
C GLN A 359 -4.81 -1.05 21.73
N ASP A 360 -5.37 -0.44 22.77
CA ASP A 360 -5.93 -1.16 23.94
C ASP A 360 -4.88 -2.04 24.65
N LEU A 361 -3.61 -1.60 24.62
CA LEU A 361 -2.49 -2.32 25.24
C LEU A 361 -2.55 -2.26 26.77
N ASN A 362 -2.28 -3.40 27.39
CA ASN A 362 -2.07 -3.51 28.84
C ASN A 362 -0.57 -3.48 29.21
N ASP A 363 0.30 -3.84 28.27
CA ASP A 363 1.76 -3.76 28.41
C ASP A 363 2.41 -3.24 27.11
N THR A 364 2.79 -1.97 27.13
CA THR A 364 3.43 -1.29 25.98
C THR A 364 4.87 -1.76 25.75
N SER A 365 5.58 -2.18 26.80
CA SER A 365 6.96 -2.69 26.66
C SER A 365 6.96 -4.08 26.01
N ALA A 366 5.99 -4.94 26.36
CA ALA A 366 5.76 -6.19 25.66
C ALA A 366 5.39 -5.95 24.19
N ALA A 367 4.51 -4.97 23.91
CA ALA A 367 4.13 -4.62 22.54
C ALA A 367 5.32 -4.16 21.68
N GLN A 368 6.21 -3.32 22.21
CA GLN A 368 7.44 -2.92 21.50
C GLN A 368 8.31 -4.14 21.14
N ASN A 369 8.43 -5.10 22.06
CA ASN A 369 9.16 -6.34 21.80
C ASN A 369 8.49 -7.22 20.75
N THR A 370 7.15 -7.33 20.76
CA THR A 370 6.38 -8.02 19.70
C THR A 370 6.68 -7.42 18.34
N ILE A 371 6.61 -6.08 18.20
CA ILE A 371 6.92 -5.41 16.91
C ILE A 371 8.35 -5.74 16.46
N ALA A 372 9.32 -5.73 17.36
CA ALA A 372 10.70 -6.04 17.04
C ALA A 372 10.91 -7.50 16.61
N GLN A 373 10.30 -8.46 17.31
CA GLN A 373 10.42 -9.89 17.02
C GLN A 373 9.70 -10.28 15.73
N ASP A 374 8.46 -9.81 15.55
CA ASP A 374 7.64 -10.17 14.40
C ASP A 374 8.15 -9.52 13.12
N SER A 375 8.62 -8.27 13.18
CA SER A 375 9.31 -7.66 12.03
C SER A 375 10.58 -8.43 11.66
N ARG A 376 11.34 -8.93 12.64
CA ARG A 376 12.52 -9.77 12.39
C ARG A 376 12.15 -11.13 11.79
N ALA A 377 11.04 -11.72 12.19
CA ALA A 377 10.50 -12.94 11.60
C ALA A 377 10.08 -12.71 10.14
N ILE A 378 9.38 -11.60 9.85
CA ILE A 378 9.01 -11.18 8.49
C ILE A 378 10.26 -10.98 7.61
N TYR A 379 11.28 -10.30 8.12
CA TYR A 379 12.56 -10.16 7.41
C TYR A 379 13.18 -11.54 7.12
N GLY A 380 13.24 -12.42 8.12
CA GLY A 380 13.82 -13.77 8.00
C GLY A 380 13.12 -14.61 6.94
N TYR A 381 11.78 -14.58 6.90
CA TYR A 381 10.99 -15.32 5.91
C TYR A 381 11.41 -15.03 4.45
N TYR A 382 11.73 -13.78 4.14
CA TYR A 382 12.15 -13.39 2.78
C TYR A 382 13.65 -13.43 2.56
N ASN A 383 14.46 -13.11 3.58
CA ASN A 383 15.89 -12.84 3.41
C ASN A 383 16.83 -13.88 4.04
N GLU A 384 16.29 -14.95 4.64
CA GLU A 384 17.03 -16.09 5.22
C GLU A 384 16.46 -17.40 4.70
#